data_AF-A0A3L7S7P7-F1
#
_entry.id   AF-A0A3L7S7P7-F1
#
_cell.length_a   1.000
_cell.length_b   1.000
_cell.length_c   1.000
_cell.angle_alpha   90.00
_cell.angle_beta   90.00
_cell.angle_gamma   90.00
#
_symmetry.space_group_name_H-M   'P 1'
#
loop_
_entity.id
_entity.type
_entity.pdbx_description
1 polymer ?
#
loop_
_entity_poly.entity_id
_entity_poly.type
_entity_poly.pdbx_seq_one_letter_code
_entity_poly.pdbx_strand_id
1 'polypeptide(L)'
;MWFEVAHTGRKRLTEIFPQNKIEAMIIPSNLPQTNGSIANLRSRSGMSTFSFLLGSVLWLLVLAATWKLVLQKPDDKTNPASDSQPSASADGAAPAEASTASVVINFPRRELPEFEFPECMGGAVSRESLLGKRWLASFVFTRCIETCPMITRNVSDLHRRVAESNPDFQFVTFSVDSSYDTAEVLKAYAETFRADHARWKFLTGDENTIHELIRTGFTQYVKPNLGEARKPGFEVAHSNRAVLINEEGVPVATYLMTDPDHVVKLRRVIEGKDDFPVPGPAVSGSPVIGSVPGLSFSVAPVGGSEATGEEGKSEAGSDGATTPESDAATFDEKKNSDRSDPAAVDAADKSAVSEAAASERNEKIEQKLPLWVSRLPSINAALNSCCTLLLVAGLIAIKSQKRILHRNLMITAFLFSVVFLACYLTYHQALHHFTGERGRAFIGSETATLVYRSILIPHVILAVFVPILAIRVFVHAWRERWPEHRRLAKITFPIWLFVSITGVVIYGMLYHWPK
;
A
#
# COMPACT_ATOMS: atom_id res chain seq x y z
N MET A 1 -18.10 -30.31 -9.13
CA MET A 1 -17.80 -30.43 -10.58
C MET A 1 -16.62 -29.52 -10.96
N TRP A 2 -15.38 -29.86 -10.56
CA TRP A 2 -14.17 -29.08 -10.89
C TRP A 2 -12.91 -29.96 -11.11
N PHE A 3 -13.10 -31.27 -11.30
CA PHE A 3 -12.02 -32.23 -11.57
C PHE A 3 -11.87 -32.60 -13.07
N GLU A 4 -12.71 -32.03 -13.93
CA GLU A 4 -12.99 -32.58 -15.28
C GLU A 4 -12.58 -31.64 -16.43
N VAL A 5 -11.84 -30.57 -16.14
CA VAL A 5 -11.19 -29.71 -17.15
C VAL A 5 -9.70 -30.09 -17.33
N ALA A 6 -9.13 -30.87 -16.41
CA ALA A 6 -7.72 -31.28 -16.43
C ALA A 6 -7.38 -32.36 -17.50
N HIS A 7 -8.37 -32.93 -18.18
CA HIS A 7 -8.17 -34.08 -19.08
C HIS A 7 -8.16 -33.75 -20.58
N THR A 8 -8.70 -32.61 -21.01
CA THR A 8 -8.86 -32.27 -22.44
C THR A 8 -7.67 -31.53 -23.06
N GLY A 9 -6.56 -31.38 -22.32
CA GLY A 9 -5.28 -30.86 -22.85
C GLY A 9 -4.25 -31.93 -23.23
N ARG A 10 -4.46 -33.20 -22.86
CA ARG A 10 -3.40 -34.24 -22.87
C ARG A 10 -3.37 -35.11 -24.13
N LYS A 11 -3.70 -34.54 -25.31
CA LYS A 11 -3.73 -35.24 -26.62
C LYS A 11 -3.09 -34.48 -27.80
N ARG A 12 -2.16 -33.55 -27.56
CA ARG A 12 -1.39 -32.85 -28.61
C ARG A 12 0.11 -32.62 -28.30
N LEU A 13 0.69 -33.41 -27.37
CA LEU A 13 2.11 -33.32 -26.99
C LEU A 13 2.81 -34.70 -26.95
N THR A 14 2.32 -35.66 -27.72
CA THR A 14 2.87 -37.03 -27.82
C THR A 14 3.28 -37.44 -29.24
N GLU A 15 3.19 -36.53 -30.21
CA GLU A 15 3.48 -36.79 -31.63
C GLU A 15 4.82 -36.19 -32.13
N ILE A 16 5.58 -35.52 -31.25
CA ILE A 16 6.78 -34.75 -31.63
C ILE A 16 8.10 -35.39 -31.15
N PHE A 17 8.08 -36.26 -30.13
CA PHE A 17 9.28 -36.96 -29.64
C PHE A 17 9.00 -38.42 -29.25
N PRO A 18 9.24 -39.41 -30.14
CA PRO A 18 9.29 -40.82 -29.76
C PRO A 18 10.61 -41.14 -29.03
N GLN A 19 10.55 -41.89 -27.93
CA GLN A 19 11.73 -42.48 -27.30
C GLN A 19 12.05 -43.88 -27.87
N ASN A 20 13.29 -44.34 -27.61
CA ASN A 20 13.81 -45.70 -27.81
C ASN A 20 14.24 -46.13 -29.22
N LYS A 21 15.44 -45.68 -29.63
CA LYS A 21 16.56 -46.54 -30.08
C LYS A 21 17.82 -46.00 -29.37
N ILE A 22 18.54 -46.74 -28.52
CA ILE A 22 19.29 -48.00 -28.74
C ILE A 22 20.48 -47.81 -29.68
N GLU A 23 21.66 -47.67 -29.05
CA GLU A 23 22.99 -48.18 -29.42
C GLU A 23 23.43 -48.25 -30.90
N ALA A 24 24.37 -47.38 -31.28
CA ALA A 24 25.50 -47.70 -32.16
C ALA A 24 26.55 -46.57 -32.12
N MET A 25 27.83 -46.91 -32.32
CA MET A 25 28.96 -46.01 -32.70
C MET A 25 29.34 -44.85 -31.73
N ILE A 26 30.60 -44.61 -31.35
CA ILE A 26 31.90 -45.22 -31.68
C ILE A 26 32.75 -45.34 -30.39
N ILE A 27 33.47 -46.46 -30.22
CA ILE A 27 34.62 -46.57 -29.30
C ILE A 27 35.90 -46.75 -30.13
N PRO A 28 36.94 -45.93 -29.91
CA PRO A 28 38.32 -46.29 -30.15
C PRO A 28 38.99 -46.63 -28.82
N SER A 29 39.22 -47.91 -28.55
CA SER A 29 39.90 -48.37 -27.33
C SER A 29 41.41 -48.35 -27.53
N ASN A 30 42.14 -47.50 -26.80
CA ASN A 30 43.49 -47.75 -26.25
C ASN A 30 44.10 -46.46 -25.66
N LEU A 31 44.49 -46.50 -24.38
CA LEU A 31 45.63 -45.81 -23.73
C LEU A 31 45.68 -46.31 -22.26
N PRO A 32 46.86 -46.35 -21.60
CA PRO A 32 47.06 -47.16 -20.39
C PRO A 32 46.47 -46.53 -19.12
N GLN A 33 46.11 -47.38 -18.15
CA GLN A 33 45.81 -46.93 -16.79
C GLN A 33 47.10 -46.54 -16.05
N THR A 34 47.20 -45.28 -15.65
CA THR A 34 48.22 -44.81 -14.69
C THR A 34 47.54 -44.31 -13.43
N ASN A 35 47.63 -45.09 -12.35
CA ASN A 35 47.19 -44.64 -11.02
C ASN A 35 48.07 -43.47 -10.57
N GLY A 36 47.49 -42.28 -10.40
CA GLY A 36 48.22 -41.08 -10.01
C GLY A 36 47.28 -39.92 -9.67
N SER A 37 47.63 -39.18 -8.62
CA SER A 37 46.86 -38.09 -8.00
C SER A 37 46.13 -37.14 -8.96
N ILE A 38 44.79 -37.12 -8.88
CA ILE A 38 43.99 -35.91 -9.13
C ILE A 38 43.31 -35.49 -7.81
N ALA A 39 44.16 -35.21 -6.81
CA ALA A 39 43.82 -34.26 -5.77
C ALA A 39 44.10 -32.84 -6.28
N ASN A 40 43.39 -31.83 -5.78
CA ASN A 40 43.50 -30.41 -6.16
C ASN A 40 43.26 -30.09 -7.64
N LEU A 41 41.99 -29.94 -8.04
CA LEU A 41 41.60 -28.95 -9.07
C LEU A 41 40.16 -28.40 -8.93
N ARG A 42 39.65 -28.25 -7.69
CA ARG A 42 38.52 -27.34 -7.41
C ARG A 42 39.09 -25.97 -7.06
N SER A 43 38.98 -25.01 -7.98
CA SER A 43 39.41 -23.64 -7.75
C SER A 43 38.58 -22.98 -6.64
N ARG A 44 39.26 -22.50 -5.58
CA ARG A 44 38.67 -21.56 -4.61
C ARG A 44 38.43 -20.21 -5.32
N SER A 45 37.35 -20.08 -6.06
CA SER A 45 36.88 -18.78 -6.54
C SER A 45 36.11 -18.05 -5.43
N GLY A 46 36.84 -17.62 -4.39
CA GLY A 46 36.42 -16.41 -3.68
C GLY A 46 36.26 -15.29 -4.71
N MET A 47 35.25 -14.43 -4.54
CA MET A 47 34.92 -13.43 -5.57
C MET A 47 36.16 -12.57 -5.86
N SER A 48 36.71 -12.71 -7.08
CA SER A 48 37.99 -12.10 -7.44
C SER A 48 37.98 -10.60 -7.18
N THR A 49 39.14 -9.99 -6.93
CA THR A 49 39.22 -8.53 -6.73
C THR A 49 38.61 -7.77 -7.92
N PHE A 50 38.76 -8.30 -9.14
CA PHE A 50 38.10 -7.81 -10.36
C PHE A 50 36.57 -7.97 -10.32
N SER A 51 36.05 -9.09 -9.82
CA SER A 51 34.60 -9.32 -9.67
C SER A 51 33.98 -8.46 -8.55
N PHE A 52 34.69 -8.27 -7.44
CA PHE A 52 34.30 -7.34 -6.38
C PHE A 52 34.31 -5.91 -6.91
N LEU A 53 35.39 -5.48 -7.59
CA LEU A 53 35.47 -4.18 -8.26
C LEU A 53 34.38 -4.00 -9.32
N LEU A 54 34.05 -5.01 -10.12
CA LEU A 54 32.96 -4.94 -11.10
C LEU A 54 31.59 -4.78 -10.40
N GLY A 55 31.37 -5.48 -9.28
CA GLY A 55 30.19 -5.29 -8.43
C GLY A 55 30.15 -3.91 -7.77
N SER A 56 31.29 -3.39 -7.30
CA SER A 56 31.42 -2.04 -6.74
C SER A 56 31.25 -0.96 -7.78
N VAL A 57 31.77 -1.14 -9.00
CA VAL A 57 31.57 -0.23 -10.14
C VAL A 57 30.12 -0.28 -10.61
N LEU A 58 29.48 -1.44 -10.64
CA LEU A 58 28.05 -1.54 -10.92
C LEU A 58 27.21 -0.83 -9.85
N TRP A 59 27.56 -0.97 -8.57
CA TRP A 59 26.94 -0.21 -7.47
C TRP A 59 27.21 1.29 -7.56
N LEU A 60 28.43 1.71 -7.91
CA LEU A 60 28.77 3.13 -8.12
C LEU A 60 28.09 3.70 -9.37
N LEU A 61 27.83 2.90 -10.41
CA LEU A 61 27.04 3.29 -11.57
C LEU A 61 25.55 3.37 -11.23
N VAL A 62 25.01 2.48 -10.38
CA VAL A 62 23.64 2.59 -9.84
C VAL A 62 23.50 3.80 -8.92
N LEU A 63 24.49 4.05 -8.06
CA LEU A 63 24.53 5.25 -7.20
C LEU A 63 24.70 6.53 -8.04
N ALA A 64 25.55 6.54 -9.07
CA ALA A 64 25.71 7.68 -9.97
C ALA A 64 24.47 7.90 -10.85
N ALA A 65 23.80 6.84 -11.31
CA ALA A 65 22.55 6.96 -12.07
C ALA A 65 21.40 7.47 -11.19
N THR A 66 21.28 6.97 -9.95
CA THR A 66 20.28 7.49 -9.00
C THR A 66 20.62 8.90 -8.53
N TRP A 67 21.88 9.23 -8.28
CA TRP A 67 22.35 10.60 -7.98
C TRP A 67 22.08 11.56 -9.14
N LYS A 68 22.33 11.13 -10.39
CA LYS A 68 22.00 11.91 -11.60
C LYS A 68 20.48 12.11 -11.75
N LEU A 69 19.67 11.08 -11.50
CA LEU A 69 18.20 11.17 -11.50
C LEU A 69 17.63 11.98 -10.31
N VAL A 70 18.39 12.16 -9.23
CA VAL A 70 18.02 12.97 -8.05
C VAL A 70 18.43 14.43 -8.19
N LEU A 71 19.57 14.70 -8.86
CA LEU A 71 20.05 16.06 -9.14
C LEU A 71 19.62 16.62 -10.51
N GLN A 72 19.03 15.79 -11.38
CA GLN A 72 18.28 16.26 -12.53
C GLN A 72 17.05 17.05 -12.06
N LYS A 73 17.22 18.38 -11.95
CA LYS A 73 16.14 19.32 -12.24
C LYS A 73 15.48 18.86 -13.55
N PRO A 74 14.13 18.82 -13.64
CA PRO A 74 13.47 18.49 -14.89
C PRO A 74 13.87 19.52 -15.96
N ASP A 75 14.37 19.04 -17.10
CA ASP A 75 14.65 19.90 -18.25
C ASP A 75 13.34 20.46 -18.80
N ASP A 76 13.14 21.76 -18.65
CA ASP A 76 11.94 22.50 -19.06
C ASP A 76 11.91 22.70 -20.60
N LYS A 77 11.86 21.59 -21.35
CA LYS A 77 12.00 21.56 -22.82
C LYS A 77 11.13 20.52 -23.51
N THR A 78 9.84 20.47 -23.20
CA THR A 78 8.82 19.88 -24.10
C THR A 78 7.57 20.75 -24.20
N ASN A 79 7.74 22.00 -24.64
CA ASN A 79 6.64 22.79 -25.21
C ASN A 79 7.19 23.79 -26.25
N PRO A 80 6.92 23.63 -27.56
CA PRO A 80 7.45 24.53 -28.58
C PRO A 80 6.59 25.78 -28.76
N ALA A 81 7.20 26.94 -28.46
CA ALA A 81 6.92 28.28 -28.99
C ALA A 81 5.47 28.76 -29.19
N SER A 82 5.11 29.81 -28.44
CA SER A 82 4.73 31.09 -29.06
C SER A 82 5.28 32.26 -28.25
N ASP A 83 6.07 33.13 -28.88
CA ASP A 83 6.74 34.25 -28.21
C ASP A 83 5.80 35.41 -27.89
N SER A 84 5.91 35.97 -26.68
CA SER A 84 5.95 37.44 -26.47
C SER A 84 6.23 37.82 -25.00
N GLN A 85 7.39 38.44 -24.77
CA GLN A 85 7.57 39.48 -23.73
C GLN A 85 7.91 40.79 -24.46
N PRO A 86 7.52 41.95 -23.91
CA PRO A 86 8.33 42.66 -22.89
C PRO A 86 7.49 43.00 -21.63
N SER A 87 8.00 43.60 -20.54
CA SER A 87 9.32 43.65 -19.84
C SER A 87 9.16 44.64 -18.66
N ALA A 88 10.20 44.84 -17.82
CA ALA A 88 10.29 45.82 -16.71
C ALA A 88 9.42 45.45 -15.45
N SER A 89 10.00 45.18 -14.27
CA SER A 89 10.69 46.06 -13.28
C SER A 89 9.72 46.71 -12.27
N ALA A 90 9.94 46.74 -10.94
CA ALA A 90 11.04 46.22 -10.11
C ALA A 90 10.56 46.00 -8.65
N ASP A 91 11.49 45.50 -7.80
CA ASP A 91 11.54 45.60 -6.33
C ASP A 91 10.44 44.97 -5.44
N GLY A 92 10.86 44.46 -4.27
CA GLY A 92 10.00 44.38 -3.07
C GLY A 92 9.73 43.01 -2.44
N ALA A 93 10.62 42.58 -1.54
CA ALA A 93 10.38 41.55 -0.50
C ALA A 93 10.05 40.10 -0.93
N ALA A 94 10.11 39.18 0.02
CA ALA A 94 9.98 37.73 -0.21
C ALA A 94 8.55 37.22 -0.01
N PRO A 95 8.06 36.27 -0.84
CA PRO A 95 6.81 35.58 -0.60
C PRO A 95 6.98 34.48 0.46
N ALA A 96 6.06 34.45 1.42
CA ALA A 96 5.97 33.39 2.41
C ALA A 96 5.17 32.18 1.89
N GLU A 97 5.50 31.01 2.44
CA GLU A 97 4.64 29.82 2.61
C GLU A 97 3.96 29.15 1.40
N ALA A 98 3.53 27.91 1.64
CA ALA A 98 3.15 26.97 0.60
C ALA A 98 1.72 27.17 0.09
N SER A 99 1.58 27.47 -1.20
CA SER A 99 0.30 27.28 -1.90
C SER A 99 0.18 25.85 -2.42
N THR A 100 -0.57 25.01 -1.70
CA THR A 100 -1.13 23.80 -2.31
C THR A 100 -2.21 24.23 -3.30
N ALA A 101 -1.98 23.93 -4.59
CA ALA A 101 -2.92 24.16 -5.68
C ALA A 101 -4.16 23.23 -5.58
N SER A 102 -4.91 23.42 -4.50
CA SER A 102 -6.25 22.89 -4.30
C SER A 102 -7.14 23.50 -5.38
N VAL A 103 -7.63 22.67 -6.30
CA VAL A 103 -8.49 23.12 -7.40
C VAL A 103 -9.84 23.57 -6.83
N VAL A 104 -9.89 24.86 -6.51
CA VAL A 104 -11.12 25.63 -6.42
C VAL A 104 -11.62 25.73 -7.86
N ILE A 105 -12.66 24.98 -8.17
CA ILE A 105 -13.44 25.22 -9.38
C ILE A 105 -14.20 26.53 -9.11
N ASN A 106 -13.69 27.64 -9.65
CA ASN A 106 -14.43 28.90 -9.65
C ASN A 106 -15.69 28.66 -10.47
N PHE A 107 -16.85 28.57 -9.81
CA PHE A 107 -18.12 28.53 -10.51
C PHE A 107 -18.31 29.82 -11.30
N PRO A 108 -18.85 29.77 -12.53
CA PRO A 108 -19.32 30.97 -13.20
C PRO A 108 -20.46 31.57 -12.37
N ARG A 109 -20.52 32.90 -12.22
CA ARG A 109 -21.59 33.55 -11.44
C ARG A 109 -22.95 33.31 -12.11
N ARG A 110 -23.70 32.38 -11.54
CA ARG A 110 -25.06 32.02 -11.91
C ARG A 110 -25.71 31.35 -10.71
N GLU A 111 -26.90 31.80 -10.35
CA GLU A 111 -27.72 31.26 -9.26
C GLU A 111 -28.06 29.78 -9.51
N LEU A 112 -28.41 29.07 -8.43
CA LEU A 112 -29.11 27.79 -8.56
C LEU A 112 -30.48 27.98 -9.23
N PRO A 113 -30.92 27.04 -10.09
CA PRO A 113 -32.32 26.93 -10.51
C PRO A 113 -33.27 26.89 -9.31
N GLU A 114 -34.52 27.30 -9.52
CA GLU A 114 -35.55 27.17 -8.50
C GLU A 114 -35.87 25.70 -8.24
N PHE A 115 -36.03 25.39 -6.96
CA PHE A 115 -36.35 24.07 -6.45
C PHE A 115 -37.14 24.22 -5.15
N GLU A 116 -37.94 23.20 -4.86
CA GLU A 116 -38.58 22.95 -3.57
C GLU A 116 -38.63 21.43 -3.37
N PHE A 117 -38.14 20.93 -2.24
CA PHE A 117 -38.12 19.49 -1.95
C PHE A 117 -38.57 19.21 -0.50
N PRO A 118 -39.38 18.16 -0.27
CA PRO A 118 -39.69 17.64 1.06
C PRO A 118 -38.46 17.41 1.95
N GLU A 119 -38.60 17.77 3.23
CA GLU A 119 -37.58 17.59 4.27
C GLU A 119 -37.95 16.41 5.20
N CYS A 120 -36.97 15.64 5.67
CA CYS A 120 -37.22 14.39 6.39
C CYS A 120 -37.96 14.52 7.73
N MET A 121 -37.99 15.71 8.33
CA MET A 121 -38.74 16.04 9.55
C MET A 121 -40.10 16.69 9.28
N GLY A 122 -40.43 16.94 8.01
CA GLY A 122 -41.68 17.56 7.57
C GLY A 122 -41.52 18.99 7.07
N GLY A 123 -42.46 19.41 6.21
CA GLY A 123 -42.33 20.63 5.42
C GLY A 123 -41.43 20.43 4.19
N ALA A 124 -40.99 21.53 3.60
CA ALA A 124 -40.12 21.53 2.43
C ALA A 124 -39.04 22.61 2.56
N VAL A 125 -37.94 22.44 1.82
CA VAL A 125 -36.87 23.43 1.67
C VAL A 125 -36.81 23.87 0.21
N SER A 126 -36.97 25.17 -0.01
CA SER A 126 -36.86 25.81 -1.32
C SER A 126 -35.59 26.64 -1.45
N ARG A 127 -35.22 26.98 -2.70
CA ARG A 127 -34.15 27.96 -2.99
C ARG A 127 -34.34 29.25 -2.19
N GLU A 128 -35.57 29.77 -2.16
CA GLU A 128 -35.93 31.02 -1.47
C GLU A 128 -35.73 30.92 0.05
N SER A 129 -36.10 29.79 0.67
CA SER A 129 -35.95 29.55 2.13
C SER A 129 -34.50 29.57 2.65
N LEU A 130 -33.53 29.48 1.73
CA LEU A 130 -32.09 29.48 1.99
C LEU A 130 -31.41 30.82 1.63
N LEU A 131 -32.14 31.78 1.04
CA LEU A 131 -31.59 33.12 0.76
C LEU A 131 -31.22 33.86 2.05
N GLY A 132 -30.20 34.72 1.95
CA GLY A 132 -29.61 35.43 3.09
C GLY A 132 -28.74 34.56 4.00
N LYS A 133 -28.57 33.26 3.70
CA LYS A 133 -27.77 32.32 4.51
C LYS A 133 -26.65 31.69 3.68
N ARG A 134 -25.50 31.45 4.31
CA ARG A 134 -24.43 30.61 3.75
C ARG A 134 -24.73 29.15 4.08
N TRP A 135 -24.52 28.25 3.11
CA TRP A 135 -24.83 26.84 3.30
C TRP A 135 -23.97 25.88 2.48
N LEU A 136 -23.93 24.62 2.92
CA LEU A 136 -23.21 23.53 2.29
C LEU A 136 -24.20 22.51 1.70
N ALA A 137 -24.22 22.37 0.37
CA ALA A 137 -24.91 21.28 -0.31
C ALA A 137 -24.02 20.02 -0.33
N SER A 138 -24.64 18.87 -0.06
CA SER A 138 -24.04 17.54 -0.16
C SER A 138 -25.02 16.56 -0.79
N PHE A 139 -24.49 15.52 -1.42
CA PHE A 139 -25.27 14.54 -2.19
C PHE A 139 -24.89 13.15 -1.71
N VAL A 140 -25.88 12.34 -1.32
CA VAL A 140 -25.68 11.00 -0.75
C VAL A 140 -26.84 10.07 -1.14
N PHE A 141 -26.74 8.79 -0.84
CA PHE A 141 -27.90 7.92 -0.70
C PHE A 141 -27.70 6.94 0.47
N THR A 142 -28.76 6.59 1.20
CA THR A 142 -28.62 5.90 2.50
C THR A 142 -28.06 4.48 2.37
N ARG A 143 -28.34 3.79 1.26
CA ARG A 143 -27.86 2.43 0.96
C ARG A 143 -26.36 2.34 0.63
N CYS A 144 -25.70 3.45 0.33
CA CYS A 144 -24.30 3.45 -0.13
C CYS A 144 -23.35 2.85 0.92
N ILE A 145 -22.66 1.77 0.56
CA ILE A 145 -21.77 1.03 1.48
C ILE A 145 -20.32 1.55 1.51
N GLU A 146 -20.00 2.59 0.72
CA GLU A 146 -18.63 3.07 0.50
C GLU A 146 -18.43 4.55 0.87
N THR A 147 -18.77 5.49 -0.03
CA THR A 147 -18.36 6.89 0.13
C THR A 147 -19.31 7.71 0.99
N CYS A 148 -20.63 7.56 0.83
CA CYS A 148 -21.61 8.37 1.55
C CYS A 148 -21.47 8.31 3.08
N PRO A 149 -21.26 7.15 3.74
CA PRO A 149 -21.06 7.11 5.19
C PRO A 149 -19.83 7.90 5.66
N MET A 150 -18.79 8.01 4.83
CA MET A 150 -17.62 8.85 5.10
C MET A 150 -17.94 10.34 4.89
N ILE A 151 -18.66 10.67 3.81
CA ILE A 151 -19.09 12.05 3.50
C ILE A 151 -20.00 12.58 4.61
N THR A 152 -21.07 11.86 4.96
CA THR A 152 -22.02 12.26 6.02
C THR A 152 -21.34 12.35 7.38
N ARG A 153 -20.39 11.45 7.70
CA ARG A 153 -19.56 11.58 8.90
C ARG A 153 -18.74 12.86 8.91
N ASN A 154 -18.09 13.20 7.78
CA ASN A 154 -17.27 14.40 7.68
C ASN A 154 -18.12 15.68 7.71
N VAL A 155 -19.36 15.65 7.19
CA VAL A 155 -20.34 16.72 7.39
C VAL A 155 -20.79 16.81 8.85
N SER A 156 -21.07 15.70 9.54
CA SER A 156 -21.42 15.69 10.97
C SER A 156 -20.30 16.25 11.87
N ASP A 157 -19.05 15.85 11.60
CA ASP A 157 -17.88 16.39 12.29
C ASP A 157 -17.62 17.87 11.97
N LEU A 158 -18.01 18.36 10.79
CA LEU A 158 -17.94 19.77 10.41
C LEU A 158 -19.05 20.58 11.09
N HIS A 159 -20.30 20.18 10.91
CA HIS A 159 -21.51 20.76 11.51
C HIS A 159 -21.39 20.91 13.03
N ARG A 160 -20.87 19.89 13.73
CA ARG A 160 -20.63 19.95 15.17
C ARG A 160 -19.50 20.89 15.59
N ARG A 161 -18.48 21.09 14.74
CA ARG A 161 -17.33 21.98 15.05
C ARG A 161 -17.64 23.45 14.80
N VAL A 162 -18.41 23.77 13.76
CA VAL A 162 -18.82 25.14 13.47
C VAL A 162 -20.00 25.61 14.32
N ALA A 163 -20.56 24.71 15.13
CA ALA A 163 -21.82 24.91 15.83
C ALA A 163 -21.89 26.16 16.71
N GLU A 164 -20.77 26.49 17.38
CA GLU A 164 -20.62 27.63 18.29
C GLU A 164 -20.10 28.89 17.58
N SER A 165 -19.30 28.72 16.51
CA SER A 165 -18.61 29.82 15.82
C SER A 165 -19.40 30.42 14.65
N ASN A 166 -20.31 29.65 14.07
CA ASN A 166 -21.17 30.08 12.98
C ASN A 166 -22.54 29.38 13.10
N PRO A 167 -23.39 29.82 14.07
CA PRO A 167 -24.61 29.10 14.43
C PRO A 167 -25.67 29.12 13.33
N ASP A 168 -25.67 30.12 12.45
CA ASP A 168 -26.67 30.29 11.38
C ASP A 168 -26.37 29.48 10.11
N PHE A 169 -25.13 28.98 9.95
CA PHE A 169 -24.72 28.25 8.75
C PHE A 169 -25.50 26.94 8.57
N GLN A 170 -26.13 26.77 7.41
CA GLN A 170 -26.98 25.61 7.12
C GLN A 170 -26.22 24.49 6.39
N PHE A 171 -26.64 23.26 6.62
CA PHE A 171 -26.21 22.08 5.89
C PHE A 171 -27.42 21.47 5.19
N VAL A 172 -27.29 21.13 3.91
CA VAL A 172 -28.37 20.54 3.12
C VAL A 172 -27.83 19.29 2.42
N THR A 173 -28.49 18.17 2.66
CA THR A 173 -28.12 16.87 2.11
C THR A 173 -29.25 16.36 1.23
N PHE A 174 -29.04 16.35 -0.08
CA PHE A 174 -29.98 15.80 -1.03
C PHE A 174 -29.73 14.29 -1.17
N SER A 175 -30.80 13.49 -1.11
CA SER A 175 -30.73 12.11 -1.59
C SER A 175 -30.59 12.08 -3.12
N VAL A 176 -29.82 11.13 -3.64
CA VAL A 176 -29.76 10.81 -5.07
C VAL A 176 -30.46 9.50 -5.42
N ASP A 177 -31.08 8.82 -4.45
CA ASP A 177 -31.82 7.54 -4.59
C ASP A 177 -33.19 7.67 -3.91
N SER A 178 -33.91 8.75 -4.23
CA SER A 178 -35.23 9.05 -3.68
C SER A 178 -36.27 7.95 -3.95
N SER A 179 -35.99 7.02 -4.86
CA SER A 179 -36.73 5.76 -5.02
C SER A 179 -36.77 4.87 -3.76
N TYR A 180 -35.83 5.05 -2.83
CA TYR A 180 -35.70 4.30 -1.58
C TYR A 180 -35.54 5.20 -0.34
N ASP A 181 -34.85 6.33 -0.49
CA ASP A 181 -34.62 7.31 0.58
C ASP A 181 -35.89 8.15 0.84
N THR A 182 -36.90 7.53 1.46
CA THR A 182 -38.10 8.22 1.96
C THR A 182 -37.76 9.16 3.12
N ALA A 183 -38.71 9.99 3.55
CA ALA A 183 -38.54 10.87 4.72
C ALA A 183 -38.16 10.07 5.98
N GLU A 184 -38.79 8.92 6.21
CA GLU A 184 -38.53 8.04 7.34
C GLU A 184 -37.12 7.43 7.30
N VAL A 185 -36.68 7.00 6.10
CA VAL A 185 -35.34 6.43 5.86
C VAL A 185 -34.25 7.50 6.05
N LEU A 186 -34.45 8.70 5.50
CA LEU A 186 -33.52 9.82 5.69
C LEU A 186 -33.49 10.32 7.13
N LYS A 187 -34.62 10.29 7.84
CA LYS A 187 -34.68 10.64 9.27
C LYS A 187 -33.84 9.67 10.11
N ALA A 188 -34.04 8.36 9.96
CA ALA A 188 -33.23 7.36 10.67
C ALA A 188 -31.73 7.46 10.33
N TYR A 189 -31.40 7.82 9.09
CA TYR A 189 -30.03 8.11 8.67
C TYR A 189 -29.46 9.36 9.35
N ALA A 190 -30.20 10.47 9.36
CA ALA A 190 -29.81 11.72 10.02
C ALA A 190 -29.61 11.56 11.53
N GLU A 191 -30.51 10.83 12.20
CA GLU A 191 -30.40 10.46 13.62
C GLU A 191 -29.14 9.62 13.90
N THR A 192 -28.80 8.66 13.01
CA THR A 192 -27.58 7.84 13.10
C THR A 192 -26.30 8.69 13.08
N PHE A 193 -26.28 9.77 12.28
CA PHE A 193 -25.15 10.73 12.24
C PHE A 193 -25.27 11.88 13.25
N ARG A 194 -26.28 11.86 14.12
CA ARG A 194 -26.58 12.88 15.14
C ARG A 194 -26.68 14.29 14.56
N ALA A 195 -27.40 14.42 13.44
CA ALA A 195 -27.69 15.71 12.84
C ALA A 195 -28.56 16.58 13.79
N ASP A 196 -28.30 17.89 13.80
CA ASP A 196 -29.22 18.86 14.39
C ASP A 196 -30.17 19.33 13.29
N HIS A 197 -31.40 18.82 13.32
CA HIS A 197 -32.42 19.12 12.33
C HIS A 197 -32.83 20.60 12.27
N ALA A 198 -32.44 21.45 13.24
CA ALA A 198 -32.63 22.89 13.11
C ALA A 198 -31.80 23.46 11.95
N ARG A 199 -30.58 22.95 11.76
CA ARG A 199 -29.55 23.51 10.85
C ARG A 199 -29.06 22.57 9.75
N TRP A 200 -29.30 21.26 9.89
CA TRP A 200 -28.96 20.26 8.90
C TRP A 200 -30.22 19.59 8.37
N LYS A 201 -30.54 19.88 7.11
CA LYS A 201 -31.73 19.42 6.40
C LYS A 201 -31.40 18.24 5.49
N PHE A 202 -32.27 17.24 5.43
CA PHE A 202 -32.16 16.10 4.53
C PHE A 202 -33.36 16.07 3.58
N LEU A 203 -33.10 16.12 2.28
CA LEU A 203 -34.10 16.35 1.24
C LEU A 203 -34.27 15.13 0.32
N THR A 204 -35.51 14.86 -0.06
CA THR A 204 -35.91 13.84 -1.04
C THR A 204 -37.06 14.36 -1.89
N GLY A 205 -37.42 13.67 -2.97
CA GLY A 205 -38.45 14.14 -3.91
C GLY A 205 -38.46 13.36 -5.22
N ASP A 206 -38.79 14.02 -6.33
CA ASP A 206 -38.59 13.43 -7.65
C ASP A 206 -37.09 13.31 -7.97
N GLU A 207 -36.62 12.08 -8.14
CA GLU A 207 -35.23 11.73 -8.38
C GLU A 207 -34.68 12.40 -9.66
N ASN A 208 -35.52 12.56 -10.70
CA ASN A 208 -35.10 13.19 -11.96
C ASN A 208 -34.83 14.69 -11.77
N THR A 209 -35.73 15.39 -11.08
CA THR A 209 -35.61 16.82 -10.76
C THR A 209 -34.43 17.10 -9.84
N ILE A 210 -34.20 16.26 -8.82
CA ILE A 210 -32.99 16.34 -7.99
C ILE A 210 -31.73 16.10 -8.82
N HIS A 211 -31.70 15.04 -9.64
CA HIS A 211 -30.55 14.76 -10.49
C HIS A 211 -30.26 15.88 -11.49
N GLU A 212 -31.29 16.53 -12.03
CA GLU A 212 -31.11 17.64 -12.97
C GLU A 212 -30.66 18.92 -12.28
N LEU A 213 -31.11 19.20 -11.05
CA LEU A 213 -30.54 20.27 -10.22
C LEU A 213 -29.06 20.00 -9.88
N ILE A 214 -28.68 18.74 -9.65
CA ILE A 214 -27.28 18.35 -9.38
C ILE A 214 -26.40 18.54 -10.62
N ARG A 215 -26.87 18.14 -11.81
CA ARG A 215 -26.14 18.32 -13.07
C ARG A 215 -26.08 19.78 -13.52
N THR A 216 -27.21 20.48 -13.55
CA THR A 216 -27.31 21.83 -14.11
C THR A 216 -27.04 22.91 -13.08
N GLY A 217 -27.56 22.80 -11.87
CA GLY A 217 -27.39 23.78 -10.79
C GLY A 217 -26.02 23.66 -10.12
N PHE A 218 -25.76 22.52 -9.49
CA PHE A 218 -24.52 22.29 -8.73
C PHE A 218 -23.31 21.89 -9.59
N THR A 219 -23.49 21.70 -10.90
CA THR A 219 -22.45 21.28 -11.87
C THR A 219 -21.70 20.02 -11.41
N GLN A 220 -22.42 19.07 -10.80
CA GLN A 220 -21.88 17.80 -10.31
C GLN A 220 -22.36 16.63 -11.17
N TYR A 221 -21.52 15.59 -11.26
CA TYR A 221 -21.91 14.32 -11.88
C TYR A 221 -22.89 13.57 -10.97
N VAL A 222 -24.01 13.11 -11.55
CA VAL A 222 -24.91 12.10 -10.97
C VAL A 222 -25.60 11.29 -12.06
N LYS A 223 -25.65 9.97 -11.88
CA LYS A 223 -26.33 9.03 -12.78
C LYS A 223 -26.74 7.76 -12.01
N PRO A 224 -27.99 7.26 -12.16
CA PRO A 224 -28.35 5.94 -11.64
C PRO A 224 -27.55 4.85 -12.37
N ASN A 225 -27.08 3.85 -11.64
CA ASN A 225 -26.47 2.67 -12.22
C ASN A 225 -27.56 1.70 -12.70
N LEU A 226 -27.34 1.08 -13.85
CA LEU A 226 -28.33 0.25 -14.55
C LEU A 226 -27.69 -1.08 -14.99
N GLY A 227 -28.52 -2.12 -15.11
CA GLY A 227 -28.05 -3.47 -15.46
C GLY A 227 -26.99 -3.98 -14.48
N GLU A 228 -25.94 -4.60 -15.03
CA GLU A 228 -24.85 -5.24 -14.29
C GLU A 228 -24.06 -4.29 -13.38
N ALA A 229 -24.17 -2.98 -13.59
CA ALA A 229 -23.57 -1.95 -12.75
C ALA A 229 -24.41 -1.65 -11.48
N ARG A 230 -25.71 -1.95 -11.47
CA ARG A 230 -26.60 -1.70 -10.32
C ARG A 230 -26.45 -2.81 -9.28
N LYS A 231 -25.42 -2.68 -8.44
CA LYS A 231 -25.14 -3.61 -7.33
C LYS A 231 -25.64 -3.03 -6.01
N PRO A 232 -26.00 -3.88 -5.01
CA PRO A 232 -26.41 -3.40 -3.69
C PRO A 232 -25.37 -2.45 -3.07
N GLY A 233 -25.80 -1.25 -2.69
CA GLY A 233 -24.94 -0.18 -2.15
C GLY A 233 -24.17 0.62 -3.21
N PHE A 234 -24.41 0.36 -4.50
CA PHE A 234 -23.88 1.08 -5.66
C PHE A 234 -25.01 1.43 -6.65
N GLU A 235 -26.21 1.71 -6.16
CA GLU A 235 -27.39 2.00 -6.98
C GLU A 235 -27.24 3.28 -7.81
N VAL A 236 -26.46 4.26 -7.33
CA VAL A 236 -26.25 5.56 -7.98
C VAL A 236 -24.76 5.95 -7.96
N ALA A 237 -24.25 6.43 -9.08
CA ALA A 237 -22.90 6.98 -9.19
C ALA A 237 -22.96 8.51 -9.19
N HIS A 238 -22.33 9.17 -8.20
CA HIS A 238 -22.34 10.63 -8.07
C HIS A 238 -20.99 11.21 -7.62
N SER A 239 -20.87 12.53 -7.67
CA SER A 239 -19.71 13.28 -7.18
C SER A 239 -19.57 13.18 -5.66
N ASN A 240 -18.35 12.92 -5.18
CA ASN A 240 -17.97 12.96 -3.75
C ASN A 240 -17.67 14.39 -3.24
N ARG A 241 -18.07 15.43 -3.98
CA ARG A 241 -17.83 16.84 -3.62
C ARG A 241 -19.05 17.46 -2.98
N ALA A 242 -18.85 18.19 -1.88
CA ALA A 242 -19.81 19.16 -1.40
C ALA A 242 -19.63 20.49 -2.13
N VAL A 243 -20.70 21.26 -2.23
CA VAL A 243 -20.74 22.60 -2.84
C VAL A 243 -21.04 23.62 -1.77
N LEU A 244 -20.25 24.69 -1.68
CA LEU A 244 -20.47 25.83 -0.81
C LEU A 244 -21.27 26.90 -1.58
N ILE A 245 -22.34 27.40 -0.97
CA ILE A 245 -23.28 28.37 -1.55
C ILE A 245 -23.34 29.61 -0.66
N ASN A 246 -23.41 30.78 -1.29
CA ASN A 246 -23.48 32.07 -0.62
C ASN A 246 -24.93 32.54 -0.35
N GLU A 247 -25.03 33.72 0.27
CA GLU A 247 -26.28 34.37 0.68
C GLU A 247 -27.25 34.64 -0.49
N GLU A 248 -26.75 34.81 -1.72
CA GLU A 248 -27.58 35.00 -2.93
C GLU A 248 -27.97 33.67 -3.62
N GLY A 249 -27.67 32.51 -3.02
CA GLY A 249 -27.96 31.23 -3.64
C GLY A 249 -27.04 30.88 -4.82
N VAL A 250 -25.86 31.51 -4.91
CA VAL A 250 -24.84 31.24 -5.95
C VAL A 250 -23.80 30.25 -5.41
N PRO A 251 -23.52 29.14 -6.12
CA PRO A 251 -22.39 28.27 -5.81
C PRO A 251 -21.06 29.02 -5.92
N VAL A 252 -20.20 28.95 -4.90
CA VAL A 252 -18.92 29.69 -4.85
C VAL A 252 -17.68 28.79 -4.88
N ALA A 253 -17.73 27.60 -4.29
CA ALA A 253 -16.61 26.67 -4.24
C ALA A 253 -17.05 25.22 -4.07
N THR A 254 -16.17 24.26 -4.41
CA THR A 254 -16.41 22.82 -4.16
C THR A 254 -15.28 22.17 -3.40
N TYR A 255 -15.61 21.26 -2.51
CA TYR A 255 -14.68 20.58 -1.61
C TYR A 255 -14.86 19.07 -1.69
N LEU A 256 -13.78 18.33 -1.90
CA LEU A 256 -13.81 16.87 -1.95
C LEU A 256 -13.95 16.33 -0.52
N MET A 257 -15.12 15.80 -0.17
CA MET A 257 -15.42 15.45 1.22
C MET A 257 -14.72 14.16 1.71
N THR A 258 -14.03 13.45 0.82
CA THR A 258 -13.13 12.34 1.14
C THR A 258 -11.67 12.77 1.35
N ASP A 259 -11.31 14.04 1.10
CA ASP A 259 -9.97 14.57 1.34
C ASP A 259 -9.92 15.43 2.62
N PRO A 260 -9.16 15.01 3.66
CA PRO A 260 -9.07 15.75 4.92
C PRO A 260 -8.61 17.20 4.78
N ASP A 261 -7.74 17.50 3.81
CA ASP A 261 -7.17 18.85 3.65
C ASP A 261 -8.24 19.81 3.07
N HIS A 262 -9.11 19.30 2.18
CA HIS A 262 -10.30 20.03 1.73
C HIS A 262 -11.33 20.24 2.86
N VAL A 263 -11.57 19.25 3.72
CA VAL A 263 -12.50 19.39 4.87
C VAL A 263 -11.96 20.39 5.89
N VAL A 264 -10.64 20.43 6.13
CA VAL A 264 -10.00 21.44 7.01
C VAL A 264 -10.11 22.85 6.41
N LYS A 265 -9.88 23.03 5.10
CA LYS A 265 -10.03 24.32 4.42
C LYS A 265 -11.48 24.81 4.42
N LEU A 266 -12.44 23.95 4.09
CA LEU A 266 -13.87 24.24 4.19
C LEU A 266 -14.26 24.69 5.61
N ARG A 267 -13.77 23.99 6.63
CA ARG A 267 -14.02 24.36 8.03
C ARG A 267 -13.47 25.74 8.36
N ARG A 268 -12.24 26.09 7.94
CA ARG A 268 -11.65 27.41 8.18
C ARG A 268 -12.46 28.53 7.52
N VAL A 269 -12.96 28.32 6.29
CA VAL A 269 -13.86 29.25 5.59
C VAL A 269 -15.17 29.45 6.35
N ILE A 270 -15.81 28.39 6.85
CA ILE A 270 -17.06 28.50 7.64
C ILE A 270 -16.80 29.13 9.03
N GLU A 271 -15.66 28.84 9.66
CA GLU A 271 -15.19 29.45 10.91
C GLU A 271 -14.70 30.91 10.74
N GLY A 272 -14.76 31.49 9.54
CA GLY A 272 -14.33 32.88 9.27
C GLY A 272 -12.81 33.12 9.39
N LYS A 273 -12.00 32.06 9.26
CA LYS A 273 -10.53 32.08 9.42
C LYS A 273 -9.76 32.08 8.10
N ASP A 274 -10.44 31.76 7.01
CA ASP A 274 -10.02 31.97 5.63
C ASP A 274 -11.14 32.76 4.93
N ASP A 275 -10.79 33.57 3.92
CA ASP A 275 -11.78 34.37 3.17
C ASP A 275 -12.87 33.50 2.54
N PHE A 276 -14.11 34.02 2.53
CA PHE A 276 -15.23 33.34 1.89
C PHE A 276 -15.09 33.41 0.36
N PRO A 277 -15.15 32.29 -0.37
CA PRO A 277 -14.97 32.30 -1.82
C PRO A 277 -16.00 33.17 -2.54
N VAL A 278 -15.54 33.93 -3.54
CA VAL A 278 -16.34 34.80 -4.40
C VAL A 278 -16.67 34.04 -5.70
N PRO A 279 -17.88 34.17 -6.29
CA PRO A 279 -18.17 33.62 -7.61
C PRO A 279 -17.15 34.07 -8.67
N GLY A 280 -16.86 33.19 -9.64
CA GLY A 280 -16.15 33.56 -10.86
C GLY A 280 -16.97 34.50 -11.75
N PRO A 281 -16.41 34.97 -12.90
CA PRO A 281 -17.14 35.84 -13.81
C PRO A 281 -18.47 35.21 -14.29
N ALA A 282 -19.46 36.06 -14.58
CA ALA A 282 -20.73 35.60 -15.15
C ALA A 282 -20.51 35.09 -16.59
N VAL A 283 -21.15 33.98 -16.92
CA VAL A 283 -21.16 33.42 -18.29
C VAL A 283 -22.50 33.70 -18.92
N SER A 284 -22.52 34.46 -20.02
CA SER A 284 -23.72 34.71 -20.80
C SER A 284 -23.95 33.61 -21.83
N GLY A 285 -25.08 32.91 -21.71
CA GLY A 285 -25.52 31.88 -22.66
C GLY A 285 -26.15 30.67 -21.99
N SER A 286 -27.24 30.15 -22.58
CA SER A 286 -27.86 28.90 -22.15
C SER A 286 -26.98 27.70 -22.51
N PRO A 287 -26.94 26.63 -21.70
CA PRO A 287 -26.10 25.47 -21.98
C PRO A 287 -26.60 24.69 -23.21
N VAL A 288 -25.73 24.50 -24.20
CA VAL A 288 -25.97 23.56 -25.31
C VAL A 288 -25.75 22.14 -24.81
N ILE A 289 -26.81 21.33 -24.81
CA ILE A 289 -26.76 19.93 -24.40
C ILE A 289 -25.83 19.17 -25.35
N GLY A 290 -24.77 18.56 -24.79
CA GLY A 290 -23.85 17.68 -25.52
C GLY A 290 -22.39 18.15 -25.61
N SER A 291 -22.08 19.42 -25.28
CA SER A 291 -20.70 19.93 -25.37
C SER A 291 -20.25 20.67 -24.10
N VAL A 292 -19.61 19.94 -23.18
CA VAL A 292 -18.64 20.53 -22.24
C VAL A 292 -17.28 20.56 -22.95
N PRO A 293 -16.64 21.73 -23.13
CA PRO A 293 -15.32 21.79 -23.75
C PRO A 293 -14.29 20.96 -22.95
N GLY A 294 -13.76 19.90 -23.57
CA GLY A 294 -12.63 19.12 -23.04
C GLY A 294 -12.94 17.77 -22.37
N LEU A 295 -14.18 17.26 -22.39
CA LEU A 295 -14.50 15.95 -21.79
C LEU A 295 -15.31 15.03 -22.72
N SER A 296 -14.79 13.83 -22.96
CA SER A 296 -15.49 12.71 -23.60
C SER A 296 -15.11 11.38 -22.95
N PHE A 297 -16.09 10.52 -22.70
CA PHE A 297 -15.89 9.18 -22.14
C PHE A 297 -16.83 8.19 -22.83
N SER A 298 -16.35 6.97 -23.07
CA SER A 298 -17.12 5.84 -23.59
C SER A 298 -16.83 4.61 -22.74
N VAL A 299 -17.86 3.83 -22.42
CA VAL A 299 -17.80 2.67 -21.51
C VAL A 299 -18.74 1.57 -22.01
N ALA A 300 -18.27 0.32 -21.96
CA ALA A 300 -19.06 -0.90 -22.16
C ALA A 300 -19.04 -1.79 -20.89
N PRO A 301 -20.03 -2.68 -20.67
CA PRO A 301 -20.33 -3.25 -19.36
C PRO A 301 -19.58 -4.56 -19.01
N VAL A 302 -19.89 -5.14 -17.83
CA VAL A 302 -19.14 -6.24 -17.18
C VAL A 302 -20.10 -7.16 -16.41
N GLY A 303 -20.24 -8.41 -16.86
CA GLY A 303 -21.24 -9.35 -16.33
C GLY A 303 -20.81 -10.28 -15.18
N GLY A 304 -21.65 -10.29 -14.13
CA GLY A 304 -22.44 -11.48 -13.78
C GLY A 304 -21.90 -12.53 -12.77
N SER A 305 -22.81 -13.00 -11.89
CA SER A 305 -22.73 -14.14 -10.94
C SER A 305 -21.88 -13.92 -9.67
N GLU A 306 -22.32 -14.11 -8.41
CA GLU A 306 -23.30 -15.02 -7.75
C GLU A 306 -22.86 -16.49 -7.64
N ALA A 307 -23.04 -17.24 -6.54
CA ALA A 307 -23.42 -16.91 -5.14
C ALA A 307 -23.15 -18.14 -4.20
N THR A 308 -23.61 -18.06 -2.93
CA THR A 308 -23.71 -19.12 -1.87
C THR A 308 -22.41 -19.63 -1.19
N GLY A 309 -22.40 -20.12 0.05
CA GLY A 309 -23.46 -20.16 1.10
C GLY A 309 -23.09 -20.97 2.38
N GLU A 310 -23.92 -20.81 3.43
CA GLU A 310 -24.04 -21.62 4.68
C GLU A 310 -23.00 -21.53 5.83
N GLU A 311 -23.41 -22.02 7.01
CA GLU A 311 -22.88 -21.72 8.36
C GLU A 311 -22.63 -23.00 9.22
N GLY A 312 -21.97 -22.89 10.39
CA GLY A 312 -21.82 -24.00 11.36
C GLY A 312 -21.23 -23.59 12.72
N LYS A 313 -21.80 -24.11 13.84
CA LYS A 313 -21.59 -23.66 15.24
C LYS A 313 -20.46 -24.38 16.04
N SER A 314 -20.22 -23.85 17.24
CA SER A 314 -19.31 -24.23 18.36
C SER A 314 -19.72 -25.55 19.10
N GLU A 315 -19.13 -26.06 20.20
CA GLU A 315 -18.56 -25.53 21.48
C GLU A 315 -17.48 -26.50 22.07
N ALA A 316 -16.36 -26.03 22.67
CA ALA A 316 -16.07 -25.60 24.07
C ALA A 316 -15.69 -26.74 25.09
N GLY A 317 -14.89 -26.42 26.13
CA GLY A 317 -14.25 -27.34 27.12
C GLY A 317 -12.70 -27.38 26.97
N SER A 318 -11.78 -27.13 27.94
CA SER A 318 -11.65 -27.31 29.42
C SER A 318 -11.19 -28.73 29.84
N ASP A 319 -10.32 -29.02 30.84
CA ASP A 319 -9.61 -28.28 31.92
C ASP A 319 -8.31 -29.01 32.41
N GLY A 320 -7.52 -28.41 33.34
CA GLY A 320 -6.47 -29.06 34.18
C GLY A 320 -5.01 -28.61 33.90
N ALA A 321 -4.21 -28.02 34.82
CA ALA A 321 -3.72 -28.42 36.16
C ALA A 321 -2.52 -29.43 36.12
N THR A 322 -1.43 -29.36 36.91
CA THR A 322 -1.13 -28.59 38.16
C THR A 322 0.40 -28.29 38.33
N THR A 323 0.77 -27.43 39.28
CA THR A 323 2.13 -27.17 39.85
C THR A 323 2.27 -27.91 41.22
N PRO A 324 3.23 -27.67 42.17
CA PRO A 324 4.39 -26.73 42.26
C PRO A 324 5.70 -27.28 42.92
N GLU A 325 6.68 -26.36 43.17
CA GLU A 325 7.69 -26.35 44.29
C GLU A 325 8.71 -27.52 44.42
N SER A 326 9.83 -27.41 45.15
CA SER A 326 10.52 -26.28 45.85
C SER A 326 11.98 -26.14 45.31
N ASP A 327 13.09 -25.71 45.94
CA ASP A 327 13.47 -25.27 47.32
C ASP A 327 14.77 -24.41 47.28
N ALA A 328 15.28 -23.91 48.43
CA ALA A 328 16.58 -23.19 48.48
C ALA A 328 17.32 -23.22 49.85
N ALA A 329 18.62 -23.57 49.82
CA ALA A 329 19.66 -23.29 50.84
C ALA A 329 21.05 -23.40 50.15
N THR A 330 21.98 -22.44 50.17
CA THR A 330 22.81 -21.91 51.30
C THR A 330 23.54 -23.03 52.07
N PHE A 331 24.87 -23.04 52.20
CA PHE A 331 25.67 -22.04 52.92
C PHE A 331 27.20 -22.15 52.67
N ASP A 332 27.94 -21.19 53.24
CA ASP A 332 29.38 -21.17 53.61
C ASP A 332 30.50 -20.93 52.58
N GLU A 333 31.64 -20.48 53.12
CA GLU A 333 32.70 -19.71 52.47
C GLU A 333 34.10 -20.26 52.83
N LYS A 334 35.00 -20.38 51.84
CA LYS A 334 36.43 -20.17 52.09
C LYS A 334 37.26 -19.78 50.89
N LYS A 335 38.16 -18.83 51.15
CA LYS A 335 39.03 -18.12 50.22
C LYS A 335 40.46 -18.67 50.30
N ASN A 336 41.07 -18.97 49.16
CA ASN A 336 42.51 -18.75 49.00
C ASN A 336 42.94 -18.57 47.53
N SER A 337 44.01 -17.81 47.32
CA SER A 337 44.78 -17.70 46.07
C SER A 337 45.69 -18.94 45.88
N ASP A 338 46.28 -19.25 44.72
CA ASP A 338 46.79 -18.38 43.65
C ASP A 338 46.85 -19.08 42.26
N ARG A 339 46.88 -18.25 41.21
CA ARG A 339 47.35 -18.47 39.81
C ARG A 339 46.74 -19.56 38.88
N SER A 340 46.70 -19.15 37.61
CA SER A 340 46.46 -19.93 36.37
C SER A 340 45.10 -20.64 36.24
N ASP A 341 44.14 -19.95 35.61
CA ASP A 341 42.87 -20.52 35.17
C ASP A 341 43.05 -21.61 34.10
N PRO A 342 42.67 -22.88 34.35
CA PRO A 342 42.50 -23.86 33.27
C PRO A 342 41.25 -23.53 32.43
N ALA A 343 40.26 -22.84 33.01
CA ALA A 343 38.97 -22.54 32.40
C ALA A 343 39.06 -21.71 31.12
N ALA A 344 40.04 -20.80 31.00
CA ALA A 344 40.24 -20.01 29.79
C ALA A 344 40.76 -20.85 28.61
N VAL A 345 41.62 -21.83 28.89
CA VAL A 345 42.14 -22.77 27.88
C VAL A 345 41.05 -23.75 27.46
N ASP A 346 40.34 -24.30 28.43
CA ASP A 346 39.24 -25.25 28.26
C ASP A 346 38.03 -24.62 27.53
N ALA A 347 37.75 -23.32 27.72
CA ALA A 347 36.77 -22.58 26.93
C ALA A 347 37.22 -22.29 25.49
N ALA A 348 38.50 -21.95 25.30
CA ALA A 348 39.07 -21.72 23.96
C ALA A 348 39.07 -23.02 23.12
N ASP A 349 39.43 -24.15 23.72
CA ASP A 349 39.41 -25.46 23.09
C ASP A 349 37.98 -25.88 22.70
N LYS A 350 37.00 -25.73 23.62
CA LYS A 350 35.58 -25.98 23.33
C LYS A 350 35.02 -25.08 22.22
N SER A 351 35.48 -23.83 22.14
CA SER A 351 35.15 -22.92 21.04
C SER A 351 35.72 -23.42 19.71
N ALA A 352 37.01 -23.77 19.67
CA ALA A 352 37.68 -24.28 18.47
C ALA A 352 37.09 -25.61 17.97
N VAL A 353 36.75 -26.54 18.88
CA VAL A 353 36.08 -27.81 18.55
C VAL A 353 34.67 -27.57 17.99
N SER A 354 33.92 -26.64 18.57
CA SER A 354 32.60 -26.21 18.07
C SER A 354 32.68 -25.60 16.67
N GLU A 355 33.69 -24.75 16.43
CA GLU A 355 33.92 -24.09 15.15
C GLU A 355 34.39 -25.07 14.06
N ALA A 356 35.26 -26.03 14.40
CA ALA A 356 35.66 -27.11 13.51
C ALA A 356 34.46 -27.97 13.08
N ALA A 357 33.61 -28.37 14.03
CA ALA A 357 32.38 -29.13 13.76
C ALA A 357 31.39 -28.32 12.89
N ALA A 358 31.25 -27.02 13.13
CA ALA A 358 30.44 -26.11 12.30
C ALA A 358 30.98 -26.01 10.86
N SER A 359 32.30 -25.96 10.68
CA SER A 359 32.94 -25.94 9.36
C SER A 359 32.78 -27.27 8.61
N GLU A 360 33.01 -28.40 9.27
CA GLU A 360 32.85 -29.74 8.68
C GLU A 360 31.39 -29.99 8.24
N ARG A 361 30.43 -29.58 9.07
CA ARG A 361 28.98 -29.63 8.75
C ARG A 361 28.63 -28.80 7.52
N ASN A 362 29.14 -27.56 7.44
CA ASN A 362 28.91 -26.68 6.30
C ASN A 362 29.55 -27.23 5.01
N GLU A 363 30.72 -27.88 5.10
CA GLU A 363 31.35 -28.54 3.95
C GLU A 363 30.54 -29.76 3.49
N LYS A 364 30.09 -30.63 4.41
CA LYS A 364 29.19 -31.75 4.10
C LYS A 364 27.89 -31.31 3.42
N ILE A 365 27.35 -30.14 3.80
CA ILE A 365 26.22 -29.50 3.10
C ILE A 365 26.62 -29.11 1.67
N GLU A 366 27.76 -28.43 1.49
CA GLU A 366 28.21 -27.94 0.19
C GLU A 366 28.62 -29.06 -0.80
N GLN A 367 29.13 -30.18 -0.30
CA GLN A 367 29.42 -31.37 -1.11
C GLN A 367 28.14 -32.08 -1.60
N LYS A 368 27.05 -32.06 -0.82
CA LYS A 368 25.78 -32.76 -1.12
C LYS A 368 24.77 -31.93 -1.94
N LEU A 369 24.86 -30.59 -1.91
CA LEU A 369 23.87 -29.73 -2.56
C LEU A 369 24.05 -29.64 -4.09
N PRO A 370 22.98 -29.84 -4.89
CA PRO A 370 23.00 -29.54 -6.32
C PRO A 370 23.28 -28.06 -6.61
N LEU A 371 23.95 -27.79 -7.75
CA LEU A 371 24.37 -26.43 -8.17
C LEU A 371 23.24 -25.40 -8.29
N TRP A 372 21.98 -25.84 -8.47
CA TRP A 372 20.84 -24.94 -8.49
C TRP A 372 20.42 -24.53 -7.07
N VAL A 373 20.48 -25.44 -6.10
CA VAL A 373 20.13 -25.17 -4.69
C VAL A 373 21.16 -24.23 -4.05
N SER A 374 22.45 -24.48 -4.28
CA SER A 374 23.53 -23.66 -3.69
C SER A 374 23.56 -22.22 -4.21
N ARG A 375 22.89 -21.91 -5.33
CA ARG A 375 22.70 -20.55 -5.86
C ARG A 375 21.49 -19.81 -5.29
N LEU A 376 20.50 -20.51 -4.73
CA LEU A 376 19.28 -19.87 -4.20
C LEU A 376 19.55 -18.84 -3.08
N PRO A 377 20.50 -19.05 -2.13
CA PRO A 377 20.83 -18.02 -1.12
C PRO A 377 21.32 -16.70 -1.74
N SER A 378 22.15 -16.78 -2.78
CA SER A 378 22.66 -15.60 -3.51
C SER A 378 21.56 -14.89 -4.30
N ILE A 379 20.64 -15.66 -4.91
CA ILE A 379 19.46 -15.12 -5.59
C ILE A 379 18.54 -14.42 -4.56
N ASN A 380 18.33 -15.02 -3.40
CA ASN A 380 17.54 -14.42 -2.31
C ASN A 380 18.15 -13.12 -1.78
N ALA A 381 19.47 -13.05 -1.63
CA ALA A 381 20.17 -11.82 -1.25
C ALA A 381 20.04 -10.72 -2.32
N ALA A 382 20.08 -11.08 -3.61
CA ALA A 382 19.83 -10.14 -4.70
C ALA A 382 18.38 -9.64 -4.72
N LEU A 383 17.39 -10.53 -4.52
CA LEU A 383 15.97 -10.18 -4.46
C LEU A 383 15.67 -9.23 -3.29
N ASN A 384 16.25 -9.47 -2.10
CA ASN A 384 16.14 -8.55 -0.96
C ASN A 384 16.89 -7.21 -1.20
N SER A 385 18.02 -7.23 -1.91
CA SER A 385 18.71 -5.99 -2.31
C SER A 385 17.82 -5.14 -3.23
N CYS A 386 17.21 -5.76 -4.24
CA CYS A 386 16.24 -5.09 -5.12
C CYS A 386 15.00 -4.62 -4.36
N CYS A 387 14.44 -5.44 -3.45
CA CYS A 387 13.31 -5.06 -2.61
C CYS A 387 13.65 -3.84 -1.72
N THR A 388 14.82 -3.81 -1.10
CA THR A 388 15.32 -2.67 -0.31
C THR A 388 15.34 -1.39 -1.14
N LEU A 389 15.91 -1.44 -2.35
CA LEU A 389 15.96 -0.29 -3.26
C LEU A 389 14.56 0.17 -3.69
N LEU A 390 13.65 -0.75 -4.00
CA LEU A 390 12.26 -0.44 -4.36
C LEU A 390 11.46 0.15 -3.18
N LEU A 391 11.69 -0.31 -1.95
CA LEU A 391 11.09 0.23 -0.74
C LEU A 391 11.57 1.67 -0.47
N VAL A 392 12.88 1.92 -0.55
CA VAL A 392 13.46 3.27 -0.40
C VAL A 392 12.97 4.21 -1.50
N ALA A 393 12.99 3.78 -2.77
CA ALA A 393 12.45 4.55 -3.88
C ALA A 393 10.95 4.82 -3.71
N GLY A 394 10.18 3.86 -3.19
CA GLY A 394 8.76 4.03 -2.90
C GLY A 394 8.47 5.02 -1.77
N LEU A 395 9.33 5.09 -0.75
CA LEU A 395 9.27 6.11 0.31
C LEU A 395 9.57 7.51 -0.26
N ILE A 396 10.58 7.62 -1.12
CA ILE A 396 10.91 8.88 -1.82
C ILE A 396 9.72 9.30 -2.69
N ALA A 397 9.17 8.39 -3.51
CA ALA A 397 8.05 8.66 -4.40
C ALA A 397 6.81 9.20 -3.67
N ILE A 398 6.44 8.63 -2.51
CA ILE A 398 5.29 9.13 -1.74
C ILE A 398 5.58 10.45 -1.02
N LYS A 399 6.82 10.68 -0.54
CA LYS A 399 7.24 11.99 -0.02
C LYS A 399 7.16 13.08 -1.10
N SER A 400 7.57 12.76 -2.33
CA SER A 400 7.44 13.62 -3.52
C SER A 400 6.03 13.65 -4.13
N GLN A 401 5.00 13.15 -3.44
CA GLN A 401 3.60 13.09 -3.90
C GLN A 401 3.35 12.32 -5.22
N LYS A 402 4.33 11.58 -5.75
CA LYS A 402 4.22 10.79 -6.99
C LYS A 402 3.46 9.48 -6.73
N ARG A 403 2.16 9.58 -6.39
CA ARG A 403 1.30 8.46 -5.94
C ARG A 403 1.31 7.25 -6.89
N ILE A 404 1.27 7.47 -8.20
CA ILE A 404 1.32 6.39 -9.22
C ILE A 404 2.67 5.66 -9.20
N LEU A 405 3.77 6.39 -9.10
CA LEU A 405 5.12 5.82 -9.00
C LEU A 405 5.27 5.02 -7.70
N HIS A 406 4.80 5.57 -6.56
CA HIS A 406 4.77 4.85 -5.29
C HIS A 406 3.99 3.53 -5.40
N ARG A 407 2.76 3.56 -5.91
CA ARG A 407 1.92 2.36 -6.13
C ARG A 407 2.66 1.29 -6.93
N ASN A 408 3.22 1.68 -8.07
CA ASN A 408 3.92 0.76 -8.96
C ASN A 408 5.18 0.17 -8.29
N LEU A 409 5.97 0.99 -7.58
CA LEU A 409 7.14 0.54 -6.83
C LEU A 409 6.80 -0.42 -5.68
N MET A 410 5.71 -0.17 -4.94
CA MET A 410 5.26 -1.07 -3.87
C MET A 410 4.77 -2.41 -4.42
N ILE A 411 4.03 -2.41 -5.53
CA ILE A 411 3.62 -3.65 -6.22
C ILE A 411 4.87 -4.45 -6.65
N THR A 412 5.86 -3.80 -7.27
CA THR A 412 7.12 -4.46 -7.65
C THR A 412 7.88 -5.00 -6.43
N ALA A 413 7.99 -4.23 -5.34
CA ALA A 413 8.64 -4.69 -4.10
C ALA A 413 7.93 -5.91 -3.48
N PHE A 414 6.59 -5.96 -3.57
CA PHE A 414 5.79 -7.10 -3.13
C PHE A 414 6.03 -8.34 -3.99
N LEU A 415 6.03 -8.20 -5.33
CA LEU A 415 6.34 -9.30 -6.25
C LEU A 415 7.76 -9.86 -6.03
N PHE A 416 8.76 -9.00 -5.83
CA PHE A 416 10.11 -9.42 -5.46
C PHE A 416 10.13 -10.18 -4.11
N SER A 417 9.33 -9.75 -3.13
CA SER A 417 9.20 -10.43 -1.83
C SER A 417 8.51 -11.81 -1.94
N VAL A 418 7.54 -11.96 -2.85
CA VAL A 418 6.88 -13.24 -3.14
C VAL A 418 7.85 -14.22 -3.81
N VAL A 419 8.63 -13.76 -4.80
CA VAL A 419 9.66 -14.59 -5.45
C VAL A 419 10.76 -14.98 -4.45
N PHE A 420 11.21 -14.04 -3.60
CA PHE A 420 12.13 -14.31 -2.50
C PHE A 420 11.59 -15.40 -1.56
N LEU A 421 10.32 -15.30 -1.14
CA LEU A 421 9.73 -16.28 -0.22
C LEU A 421 9.65 -17.67 -0.85
N ALA A 422 9.25 -17.75 -2.13
CA ALA A 422 9.25 -19.02 -2.87
C ALA A 422 10.65 -19.63 -2.95
N CYS A 423 11.66 -18.86 -3.38
CA CYS A 423 13.05 -19.32 -3.47
C CYS A 423 13.65 -19.68 -2.10
N TYR A 424 13.30 -18.97 -1.02
CA TYR A 424 13.69 -19.28 0.36
C TYR A 424 13.11 -20.60 0.85
N LEU A 425 11.80 -20.82 0.69
CA LEU A 425 11.15 -22.07 1.09
C LEU A 425 11.67 -23.25 0.26
N THR A 426 11.84 -23.09 -1.05
CA THR A 426 12.47 -24.09 -1.92
C THR A 426 13.89 -24.42 -1.47
N TYR A 427 14.71 -23.42 -1.11
CA TYR A 427 16.06 -23.64 -0.60
C TYR A 427 16.07 -24.47 0.68
N HIS A 428 15.27 -24.10 1.69
CA HIS A 428 15.26 -24.84 2.97
C HIS A 428 14.66 -26.25 2.83
N GLN A 429 13.64 -26.44 1.98
CA GLN A 429 13.09 -27.77 1.68
C GLN A 429 14.11 -28.65 0.96
N ALA A 430 14.79 -28.13 -0.07
CA ALA A 430 15.82 -28.86 -0.81
C ALA A 430 17.06 -29.15 0.06
N LEU A 431 17.49 -28.21 0.90
CA LEU A 431 18.56 -28.40 1.87
C LEU A 431 18.24 -29.58 2.80
N HIS A 432 17.07 -29.59 3.42
CA HIS A 432 16.64 -30.68 4.31
C HIS A 432 16.54 -32.02 3.56
N HIS A 433 16.04 -32.02 2.33
CA HIS A 433 15.92 -33.23 1.51
C HIS A 433 17.28 -33.84 1.12
N PHE A 434 18.25 -33.04 0.66
CA PHE A 434 19.55 -33.53 0.19
C PHE A 434 20.57 -33.76 1.32
N THR A 435 20.42 -33.09 2.47
CA THR A 435 21.45 -33.08 3.52
C THR A 435 20.97 -33.59 4.89
N GLY A 436 19.66 -33.58 5.16
CA GLY A 436 19.07 -33.73 6.49
C GLY A 436 19.05 -32.44 7.31
N GLU A 437 19.70 -31.37 6.84
CA GLU A 437 19.97 -30.17 7.63
C GLU A 437 18.93 -29.07 7.43
N ARG A 438 18.68 -28.28 8.49
CA ARG A 438 17.72 -27.16 8.45
C ARG A 438 18.34 -25.82 8.07
N GLY A 439 19.66 -25.69 8.15
CA GLY A 439 20.41 -24.47 7.83
C GLY A 439 21.92 -24.67 7.93
N ARG A 440 22.70 -23.72 7.40
CA ARG A 440 24.16 -23.63 7.62
C ARG A 440 24.46 -23.03 9.01
N ALA A 441 25.58 -23.41 9.61
CA ALA A 441 26.09 -22.77 10.81
C ALA A 441 26.85 -21.47 10.45
N PHE A 442 26.78 -20.46 11.31
CA PHE A 442 27.73 -19.33 11.25
C PHE A 442 29.06 -19.76 11.89
N ILE A 443 30.16 -19.19 11.40
CA ILE A 443 31.57 -19.50 11.76
C ILE A 443 32.24 -18.15 11.96
N GLY A 444 33.01 -18.00 13.03
CA GLY A 444 33.59 -16.75 13.49
C GLY A 444 33.47 -16.57 15.01
N SER A 445 34.29 -15.66 15.54
CA SER A 445 34.47 -15.41 16.98
C SER A 445 33.17 -15.24 17.78
N GLU A 446 33.24 -15.45 19.09
CA GLU A 446 32.09 -15.32 20.01
C GLU A 446 31.35 -13.99 19.83
N THR A 447 32.08 -12.86 19.76
CA THR A 447 31.52 -11.54 19.51
C THR A 447 30.81 -11.45 18.15
N ALA A 448 31.39 -12.01 17.08
CA ALA A 448 30.76 -12.04 15.76
C ALA A 448 29.50 -12.93 15.76
N THR A 449 29.54 -14.05 16.48
CA THR A 449 28.40 -14.97 16.67
C THR A 449 27.28 -14.32 17.48
N LEU A 450 27.61 -13.50 18.48
CA LEU A 450 26.64 -12.72 19.25
C LEU A 450 25.95 -11.65 18.38
N VAL A 451 26.73 -10.92 17.57
CA VAL A 451 26.19 -9.93 16.59
C VAL A 451 25.34 -10.62 15.53
N TYR A 452 25.77 -11.77 15.01
CA TYR A 452 24.98 -12.57 14.06
C TYR A 452 23.62 -12.97 14.65
N ARG A 453 23.61 -13.47 15.91
CA ARG A 453 22.37 -13.87 16.60
C ARG A 453 21.46 -12.69 16.93
N SER A 454 22.00 -11.55 17.35
CA SER A 454 21.21 -10.35 17.69
C SER A 454 20.57 -9.69 16.46
N ILE A 455 21.10 -9.91 15.26
CA ILE A 455 20.46 -9.54 13.99
C ILE A 455 19.48 -10.63 13.53
N LEU A 456 19.88 -11.91 13.57
CA LEU A 456 19.10 -13.03 13.06
C LEU A 456 17.78 -13.25 13.81
N ILE A 457 17.79 -13.21 15.14
CA ILE A 457 16.60 -13.54 15.94
C ILE A 457 15.46 -12.53 15.68
N PRO A 458 15.67 -11.19 15.76
CA PRO A 458 14.67 -10.22 15.36
C PRO A 458 14.30 -10.30 13.88
N HIS A 459 15.26 -10.55 12.97
CA HIS A 459 14.98 -10.71 11.54
C HIS A 459 13.97 -11.83 11.28
N VAL A 460 14.19 -13.04 11.83
CA VAL A 460 13.29 -14.19 11.61
C VAL A 460 11.91 -13.94 12.21
N ILE A 461 11.83 -13.40 13.42
CA ILE A 461 10.55 -13.07 14.07
C ILE A 461 9.76 -12.05 13.23
N LEU A 462 10.40 -10.96 12.81
CA LEU A 462 9.75 -9.91 12.02
C LEU A 462 9.40 -10.37 10.60
N ALA A 463 10.22 -11.22 9.97
CA ALA A 463 9.98 -11.75 8.63
C ALA A 463 8.68 -12.57 8.54
N VAL A 464 8.29 -13.29 9.59
CA VAL A 464 7.01 -14.01 9.64
C VAL A 464 5.81 -13.05 9.57
N PHE A 465 5.92 -11.86 10.15
CA PHE A 465 4.85 -10.86 10.11
C PHE A 465 4.80 -10.03 8.82
N VAL A 466 5.92 -9.89 8.09
CA VAL A 466 5.99 -9.05 6.87
C VAL A 466 4.93 -9.42 5.82
N PRO A 467 4.72 -10.69 5.40
CA PRO A 467 3.67 -11.05 4.45
C PRO A 467 2.27 -10.67 4.93
N ILE A 468 1.95 -10.92 6.21
CA ILE A 468 0.64 -10.64 6.81
C ILE A 468 0.36 -9.13 6.83
N LEU A 469 1.37 -8.34 7.22
CA LEU A 469 1.29 -6.88 7.27
C LEU A 469 1.22 -6.27 5.87
N ALA A 470 2.05 -6.73 4.93
CA ALA A 470 2.04 -6.27 3.54
C ALA A 470 0.68 -6.53 2.88
N ILE A 471 0.16 -7.77 2.97
CA ILE A 471 -1.17 -8.12 2.43
C ILE A 471 -2.26 -7.22 3.04
N ARG A 472 -2.24 -6.95 4.35
CA ARG A 472 -3.20 -6.01 4.96
C ARG A 472 -3.04 -4.58 4.42
N VAL A 473 -1.83 -4.06 4.27
CA VAL A 473 -1.57 -2.73 3.67
C VAL A 473 -2.10 -2.64 2.23
N PHE A 474 -1.95 -3.72 1.44
CA PHE A 474 -2.54 -3.83 0.10
C PHE A 474 -4.08 -3.93 0.13
N VAL A 475 -4.68 -4.71 1.04
CA VAL A 475 -6.14 -4.80 1.21
C VAL A 475 -6.75 -3.47 1.66
N HIS A 476 -6.02 -2.65 2.43
CA HIS A 476 -6.45 -1.28 2.73
C HIS A 476 -6.32 -0.35 1.51
N ALA A 477 -5.26 -0.46 0.70
CA ALA A 477 -5.13 0.32 -0.54
C ALA A 477 -6.19 -0.07 -1.60
N TRP A 478 -6.47 -1.36 -1.77
CA TRP A 478 -7.46 -1.88 -2.73
C TRP A 478 -8.89 -1.48 -2.37
N ARG A 479 -9.21 -1.40 -1.07
CA ARG A 479 -10.51 -0.93 -0.58
C ARG A 479 -10.55 0.60 -0.35
N GLU A 480 -9.62 1.34 -0.95
CA GLU A 480 -9.47 2.81 -0.85
C GLU A 480 -9.48 3.38 0.60
N ARG A 481 -9.12 2.55 1.59
CA ARG A 481 -9.07 2.91 3.01
C ARG A 481 -7.74 3.59 3.33
N TRP A 482 -7.56 4.78 2.75
CA TRP A 482 -6.35 5.59 2.82
C TRP A 482 -5.89 5.93 4.26
N PRO A 483 -6.77 6.23 5.24
CA PRO A 483 -6.37 6.46 6.63
C PRO A 483 -5.76 5.22 7.29
N GLU A 484 -6.40 4.06 7.13
CA GLU A 484 -5.96 2.78 7.67
C GLU A 484 -4.69 2.29 6.96
N HIS A 485 -4.63 2.43 5.64
CA HIS A 485 -3.43 2.17 4.85
C HIS A 485 -2.26 3.02 5.37
N ARG A 486 -2.44 4.34 5.54
CA ARG A 486 -1.41 5.25 6.07
C ARG A 486 -1.03 4.90 7.52
N ARG A 487 -1.97 4.49 8.37
CA ARG A 487 -1.72 4.08 9.76
C ARG A 487 -0.92 2.78 9.83
N LEU A 488 -1.30 1.77 9.04
CA LEU A 488 -0.63 0.46 9.03
C LEU A 488 0.70 0.50 8.28
N ALA A 489 0.83 1.29 7.21
CA ALA A 489 2.08 1.47 6.48
C ALA A 489 3.18 2.10 7.35
N LYS A 490 2.85 3.00 8.28
CA LYS A 490 3.81 3.53 9.28
C LYS A 490 4.45 2.45 10.15
N ILE A 491 3.79 1.31 10.35
CA ILE A 491 4.30 0.15 11.11
C ILE A 491 4.95 -0.86 10.16
N THR A 492 4.29 -1.15 9.03
CA THR A 492 4.71 -2.18 8.07
C THR A 492 5.99 -1.78 7.34
N PHE A 493 6.13 -0.51 6.94
CA PHE A 493 7.29 -0.03 6.19
C PHE A 493 8.63 -0.22 6.93
N PRO A 494 8.82 0.27 8.18
CA PRO A 494 10.10 0.07 8.88
C PRO A 494 10.40 -1.40 9.15
N ILE A 495 9.39 -2.23 9.44
CA ILE A 495 9.56 -3.67 9.64
C ILE A 495 10.02 -4.36 8.34
N TRP A 496 9.34 -4.09 7.23
CA TRP A 496 9.67 -4.68 5.92
C TRP A 496 11.05 -4.21 5.43
N LEU A 497 11.38 -2.92 5.59
CA LEU A 497 12.69 -2.39 5.26
C LEU A 497 13.81 -2.98 6.14
N PHE A 498 13.58 -3.12 7.45
CA PHE A 498 14.53 -3.76 8.38
C PHE A 498 14.81 -5.21 7.96
N VAL A 499 13.76 -6.01 7.71
CA VAL A 499 13.89 -7.41 7.27
C VAL A 499 14.62 -7.49 5.93
N SER A 500 14.27 -6.63 4.96
CA SER A 500 14.88 -6.59 3.63
C SER A 500 16.39 -6.29 3.68
N ILE A 501 16.80 -5.31 4.49
CA ILE A 501 18.22 -4.97 4.70
C ILE A 501 18.94 -6.09 5.46
N THR A 502 18.41 -6.51 6.61
CA THR A 502 19.09 -7.49 7.48
C THR A 502 19.22 -8.86 6.84
N GLY A 503 18.32 -9.25 5.93
CA GLY A 503 18.47 -10.49 5.15
C GLY A 503 19.71 -10.49 4.26
N VAL A 504 20.11 -9.33 3.71
CA VAL A 504 21.35 -9.19 2.94
C VAL A 504 22.57 -9.22 3.87
N VAL A 505 22.50 -8.60 5.05
CA VAL A 505 23.56 -8.65 6.08
C VAL A 505 23.79 -10.08 6.58
N ILE A 506 22.71 -10.80 6.91
CA ILE A 506 22.75 -12.21 7.35
C ILE A 506 23.37 -13.10 6.26
N TYR A 507 23.03 -12.89 4.98
CA TYR A 507 23.70 -13.59 3.87
C TYR A 507 25.19 -13.22 3.77
N GLY A 508 25.55 -11.94 3.92
CA GLY A 508 26.95 -11.50 3.97
C GLY A 508 27.73 -12.21 5.07
N MET A 509 27.19 -12.26 6.28
CA MET A 509 27.79 -12.97 7.41
C MET A 509 27.87 -14.49 7.19
N LEU A 510 26.81 -15.13 6.67
CA LEU A 510 26.74 -16.59 6.58
C LEU A 510 27.50 -17.17 5.37
N TYR A 511 27.85 -16.36 4.36
CA TYR A 511 28.51 -16.82 3.12
C TYR A 511 29.82 -16.10 2.77
N HIS A 512 30.07 -14.89 3.29
CA HIS A 512 31.21 -14.04 2.88
C HIS A 512 32.01 -13.47 4.06
N TRP A 513 31.68 -13.85 5.31
CA TRP A 513 32.47 -13.46 6.47
C TRP A 513 33.87 -14.12 6.41
N PRO A 514 34.95 -13.40 6.74
CA PRO A 514 36.28 -14.00 6.83
C PRO A 514 36.30 -15.03 7.96
N LYS A 515 36.71 -16.26 7.62
CA LYS A 515 37.09 -17.31 8.57
C LYS A 515 38.53 -17.08 9.03
#